data_AF-F7RSF2-F1
#
_entry.id   AF-F7RSF2-F1
#
_cell.length_a   1.000
_cell.length_b   1.000
_cell.length_c   1.000
_cell.angle_alpha   90.00
_cell.angle_beta   90.00
_cell.angle_gamma   90.00
#
_symmetry.space_group_name_H-M   'P 1'
#
loop_
_entity.id
_entity.type
_entity.pdbx_description
1 polymer ?
#
loop_
_entity_poly.entity_id
_entity_poly.type
_entity_poly.pdbx_seq_one_letter_code
_entity_poly.pdbx_strand_id
1 'polypeptide(L)'
;MGGCGEKIKITPEERKMAVAAVKAMGLVVAGVDILRSHRGPLILEVNSAPGIEGIEQTTGISVTEPIVEYIEKMVAARKSNRPIIA
;
A
#
# COMPACT_ATOMS: atom_id res chain seq x y z
N MET A 1 -0.58 -22.55 -10.92
CA MET A 1 -1.50 -21.41 -10.69
C MET A 1 -1.81 -20.75 -12.04
N GLY A 2 -2.98 -20.13 -12.20
CA GLY A 2 -3.48 -19.62 -13.49
C GLY A 2 -4.39 -18.39 -13.38
N GLY A 3 -4.20 -17.56 -12.35
CA GLY A 3 -4.88 -16.27 -12.24
C GLY A 3 -4.27 -15.26 -13.21
N CYS A 4 -5.10 -14.42 -13.84
CA CYS A 4 -4.66 -13.28 -14.65
C CYS A 4 -5.04 -11.97 -13.95
N GLY A 5 -4.10 -11.03 -13.93
CA GLY A 5 -4.35 -9.66 -13.48
C GLY A 5 -4.84 -8.78 -14.62
N GLU A 6 -5.73 -7.85 -14.31
CA GLU A 6 -6.10 -6.76 -15.22
C GLU A 6 -6.10 -5.43 -14.48
N LYS A 7 -5.85 -4.34 -15.21
CA LYS A 7 -5.88 -2.99 -14.65
C LYS A 7 -7.32 -2.56 -14.44
N ILE A 8 -7.69 -2.31 -13.19
CA ILE A 8 -9.00 -1.75 -12.83
C ILE A 8 -8.88 -0.35 -12.23
N LYS A 9 -9.98 0.41 -12.31
CA LYS A 9 -10.14 1.63 -11.52
C LYS A 9 -10.84 1.30 -10.21
N ILE A 10 -10.17 1.53 -9.09
CA ILE A 10 -10.78 1.38 -7.76
C ILE A 10 -11.71 2.56 -7.46
N THR A 11 -12.74 2.29 -6.68
CA THR A 11 -13.69 3.31 -6.21
C THR A 11 -13.09 4.16 -5.09
N PRO A 12 -13.65 5.35 -4.81
CA PRO A 12 -13.26 6.14 -3.65
C PRO A 12 -13.45 5.40 -2.31
N GLU A 13 -14.49 4.56 -2.21
CA GLU A 13 -14.78 3.75 -1.03
C GLU A 13 -13.70 2.70 -0.79
N GLU A 14 -13.36 1.91 -1.82
CA GLU A 14 -12.28 0.91 -1.76
C GLU A 14 -10.94 1.54 -1.36
N ARG A 15 -10.62 2.71 -1.93
CA ARG A 15 -9.40 3.45 -1.57
C ARG A 15 -9.40 3.85 -0.10
N LYS A 16 -10.50 4.42 0.39
CA LYS A 16 -10.63 4.84 1.79
C LYS A 16 -10.51 3.65 2.73
N MET A 17 -11.13 2.53 2.38
CA MET A 17 -11.08 1.28 3.14
C MET A 17 -9.67 0.71 3.20
N ALA A 18 -8.96 0.62 2.07
CA ALA A 18 -7.58 0.12 2.04
C ALA A 18 -6.67 0.95 2.96
N VAL A 19 -6.72 2.28 2.85
CA VAL A 19 -5.91 3.18 3.70
C VAL A 19 -6.26 3.04 5.18
N ALA A 20 -7.55 2.91 5.52
CA ALA A 20 -7.98 2.72 6.90
C ALA A 20 -7.50 1.38 7.48
N ALA A 21 -7.53 0.30 6.69
CA ALA A 21 -7.06 -1.02 7.09
C ALA A 21 -5.57 -1.01 7.44
N VAL A 22 -4.73 -0.45 6.56
CA VAL A 22 -3.28 -0.35 6.77
C VAL A 22 -2.97 0.45 8.04
N LYS A 23 -3.68 1.57 8.26
CA LYS A 23 -3.54 2.38 9.48
C LYS A 23 -3.97 1.64 10.74
N ALA A 24 -5.09 0.92 10.68
CA ALA A 24 -5.59 0.14 11.82
C ALA A 24 -4.62 -0.97 12.24
N MET A 25 -3.86 -1.52 11.28
CA MET A 25 -2.81 -2.51 11.52
C MET A 25 -1.47 -1.91 11.97
N GLY A 26 -1.35 -0.58 12.04
CA GLY A 26 -0.08 0.09 12.38
C GLY A 26 1.01 -0.08 11.33
N LEU A 27 0.64 -0.43 10.09
CA LEU A 27 1.58 -0.65 9.00
C LEU A 27 1.83 0.66 8.24
N VAL A 28 3.03 0.77 7.67
CA VAL A 28 3.42 1.92 6.83
C VAL A 28 3.15 1.63 5.35
N VAL A 29 3.39 0.38 4.93
CA VAL A 29 3.16 -0.13 3.58
C VAL A 29 2.55 -1.52 3.71
N ALA A 30 1.53 -1.82 2.91
CA ALA A 30 0.91 -3.13 2.83
C ALA A 30 0.12 -3.29 1.53
N GLY A 31 -0.07 -4.53 1.09
CA GLY A 31 -1.10 -4.90 0.11
C GLY A 31 -2.44 -5.12 0.82
N VAL A 32 -3.55 -4.73 0.19
CA VAL A 32 -4.89 -4.95 0.74
C VAL A 32 -5.75 -5.62 -0.30
N ASP A 33 -6.25 -6.79 0.04
CA ASP A 33 -7.12 -7.56 -0.84
C ASP A 33 -8.58 -7.20 -0.54
N ILE A 34 -9.30 -6.81 -1.59
CA ILE A 34 -10.69 -6.38 -1.50
C ILE A 34 -11.56 -7.26 -2.38
N LEU A 35 -12.63 -7.80 -1.80
CA LEU A 35 -13.69 -8.49 -2.50
C LEU A 35 -14.91 -7.58 -2.64
N ARG A 36 -15.36 -7.36 -3.87
CA ARG A 36 -16.65 -6.70 -4.14
C ARG A 36 -17.78 -7.68 -3.87
N SER A 37 -18.70 -7.32 -2.98
CA SER A 37 -19.87 -8.14 -2.64
C SER A 37 -21.18 -7.36 -2.84
N HIS A 38 -22.31 -8.05 -2.79
CA HIS A 38 -23.65 -7.43 -2.88
C HIS A 38 -23.93 -6.38 -1.80
N ARG A 39 -23.24 -6.46 -0.67
CA ARG A 39 -23.37 -5.52 0.46
C ARG A 39 -22.26 -4.47 0.51
N GLY A 40 -21.50 -4.32 -0.58
CA GLY A 40 -20.36 -3.42 -0.68
C GLY A 40 -19.00 -4.14 -0.64
N PRO A 41 -17.89 -3.39 -0.78
CA PRO A 41 -16.54 -3.93 -0.72
C PRO A 41 -16.22 -4.51 0.67
N LEU A 42 -15.46 -5.60 0.71
CA LEU A 42 -15.02 -6.29 1.91
C LEU A 42 -13.51 -6.49 1.87
N ILE A 43 -12.82 -6.22 2.97
CA ILE A 43 -11.38 -6.52 3.09
C ILE A 43 -11.23 -8.01 3.41
N LEU A 44 -10.36 -8.69 2.66
CA LEU A 44 -10.02 -10.10 2.86
C LEU A 44 -8.71 -10.27 3.62
N GLU A 45 -7.67 -9.55 3.19
CA GLU A 45 -6.31 -9.66 3.71
C GLU A 45 -5.65 -8.28 3.76
N VAL A 46 -4.76 -8.11 4.75
CA VAL A 46 -3.78 -7.02 4.79
C VAL A 46 -2.40 -7.65 4.92
N ASN A 47 -1.61 -7.56 3.86
CA ASN A 47 -0.30 -8.19 3.76
C ASN A 47 0.82 -7.15 3.94
N SER A 48 1.64 -7.30 4.97
CA SER A 48 2.76 -6.38 5.26
C SER A 48 3.95 -6.49 4.30
N ALA A 49 4.02 -7.56 3.50
CA ALA A 49 5.08 -7.81 2.53
C ALA A 49 4.49 -8.25 1.18
N PRO A 50 3.75 -7.36 0.49
CA PRO A 50 3.10 -7.71 -0.76
C PRO A 50 4.11 -7.93 -1.89
N GLY A 51 3.82 -8.87 -2.78
CA GLY A 51 4.52 -8.97 -4.06
C GLY A 51 4.11 -7.80 -4.97
N ILE A 52 5.10 -7.08 -5.50
CA ILE A 52 4.87 -5.87 -6.32
C ILE A 52 4.99 -6.11 -7.83
N GLU A 53 5.80 -7.08 -8.25
CA GLU A 53 6.11 -7.33 -9.66
C GLU A 53 4.84 -7.53 -10.51
N GLY A 54 3.92 -8.39 -10.05
CA GLY A 54 2.68 -8.66 -10.78
C GLY A 54 1.76 -7.44 -10.89
N ILE A 55 1.72 -6.59 -9.84
CA ILE A 55 0.91 -5.36 -9.84
C ILE A 55 1.51 -4.34 -10.80
N GLU A 56 2.83 -4.13 -10.76
CA GLU A 56 3.51 -3.18 -11.64
C GLU A 56 3.38 -3.61 -13.11
N GLN A 57 3.59 -4.89 -13.42
CA GLN A 57 3.41 -5.43 -14.78
C GLN A 57 1.97 -5.29 -15.28
N THR A 58 0.98 -5.58 -14.43
CA THR A 58 -0.44 -5.54 -14.82
C THR A 58 -0.95 -4.10 -14.99
N THR A 59 -0.54 -3.19 -14.11
CA THR A 59 -1.10 -1.83 -14.06
C THR A 59 -0.27 -0.79 -14.81
N GLY A 60 1.02 -1.08 -15.05
CA GLY A 60 2.00 -0.12 -15.55
C GLY A 60 2.28 1.03 -14.59
N ILE A 61 2.01 0.86 -13.29
CA ILE A 61 2.21 1.87 -12.25
C ILE A 61 3.39 1.44 -11.39
N SER A 62 4.39 2.31 -11.27
CA SER A 62 5.51 2.15 -10.33
C SER A 62 5.00 2.30 -8.89
N VAL A 63 5.17 1.25 -8.09
CA VAL A 63 4.83 1.23 -6.66
C VAL A 63 6.09 1.40 -5.82
N THR A 64 7.23 0.93 -6.32
CA THR A 64 8.52 0.96 -5.63
C THR A 64 9.01 2.38 -5.36
N GLU A 65 8.94 3.26 -6.36
CA GLU A 65 9.45 4.64 -6.24
C GLU A 65 8.77 5.42 -5.11
N PRO A 66 7.42 5.51 -5.01
CA PRO A 66 6.77 6.17 -3.88
C PRO A 66 7.14 5.61 -2.51
N ILE A 67 7.36 4.29 -2.41
CA ILE A 67 7.75 3.65 -1.14
C ILE A 67 9.16 4.09 -0.74
N VAL A 68 10.11 4.07 -1.67
CA VAL A 68 11.48 4.52 -1.42
C VAL A 68 11.51 5.99 -1.04
N GLU A 69 10.84 6.87 -1.81
CA GLU A 69 10.75 8.28 -1.48
C GLU A 69 10.15 8.53 -0.09
N TYR A 70 9.15 7.75 0.29
CA TYR A 70 8.54 7.85 1.62
C TYR A 70 9.55 7.49 2.71
N ILE A 71 10.31 6.41 2.52
CA ILE A 71 11.37 5.98 3.46
C ILE A 71 12.46 7.06 3.56
N GLU A 72 12.91 7.62 2.44
CA GLU A 72 13.90 8.69 2.42
C GLU A 72 13.44 9.92 3.21
N LYS A 73 12.20 10.36 3.00
CA LYS A 73 11.58 11.47 3.75
C LYS A 73 11.51 11.17 5.25
N MET A 74 11.13 9.94 5.62
CA MET A 74 11.09 9.50 7.02
C MET A 74 12.48 9.50 7.68
N VAL A 75 13.52 9.06 6.95
CA VAL A 75 14.90 9.05 7.44
C VAL A 75 15.45 10.47 7.57
N ALA A 76 15.21 11.33 6.58
CA ALA A 76 15.64 12.72 6.60
C ALA A 76 15.04 13.48 7.80
N ALA A 77 13.72 13.33 8.03
CA ALA A 77 13.04 13.96 9.16
C ALA A 77 13.60 13.50 10.52
N ARG A 78 13.98 12.22 10.64
CA ARG A 78 14.62 11.70 11.87
C ARG A 78 16.01 12.28 12.12
N LYS A 79 16.80 12.51 11.07
CA LYS A 79 18.13 13.14 11.19
C LYS A 79 18.04 14.57 11.72
N SER A 80 17.02 15.33 11.29
CA SER A 80 16.78 16.69 11.77
C SER A 80 16.40 16.76 13.26
N ASN A 81 15.81 15.68 13.81
CA ASN A 81 15.39 15.60 15.22
C ASN A 81 16.41 14.94 16.14
N ARG A 82 17.64 14.65 15.68
CA ARG A 82 18.70 14.15 16.55
C ARG A 82 19.29 15.33 17.33
N PRO A 83 19.25 15.35 18.67
CA PRO A 83 19.99 16.34 19.42
C PRO A 83 21.49 16.17 19.10
N ILE A 84 22.14 17.28 18.71
CA ILE A 84 23.60 17.32 18.67
C ILE A 84 24.05 17.29 20.13
N ILE A 85 24.43 16.11 20.61
CA ILE A 85 25.15 16.01 21.88
C ILE A 85 26.59 16.35 21.53
N ALA A 86 26.97 17.61 21.80
CA ALA A 86 28.35 18.06 21.83
C ALA A 86 28.98 17.72 23.18
#